data_AF-A0A3L7MR22-F1
#
_entry.id   AF-A0A3L7MR22-F1
#
_cell.length_a   1.000
_cell.length_b   1.000
_cell.length_c   1.000
_cell.angle_alpha   90.00
_cell.angle_beta   90.00
_cell.angle_gamma   90.00
#
_symmetry.space_group_name_H-M   'P 1'
#
loop_
_entity.id
_entity.type
_entity.pdbx_description
1 polymer ?
#
loop_
_entity_poly.entity_id
_entity_poly.type
_entity_poly.pdbx_seq_one_letter_code
_entity_poly.pdbx_strand_id
1 'polypeptide(L)'
;MEQFGYLSIGIIVSYLVGAIPFGLFLAKIKGIDILNQGSGNIGATNVGRVLGAKYGLAVFVLDALKGALPAKAGMLYLDTPLGPEIAGILMGASAIFGHLFPIYLKFKGGKGIATSAGAMAMLVPIPLALALLTWAAFTSSWGFVSLGSLASTIALCSSQAFIALKSGTQGGMYLLAFTFLATLLVWIKHIPNIYRLWAGAENRVKDSTLWRSVASILLQLSLGIWLGTVVFFTGVIGPGVFTWFEKLCVTENPPYWLPTPEAFKANTPVGFPNPLLKEQASRLAGVVVSP
;
A
#
# COMPACT_ATOMS: atom_id res chain seq x y z
N MET A 1 11.34 -37.20 -17.32
CA MET A 1 10.04 -37.08 -18.05
C MET A 1 8.85 -37.08 -17.09
N GLU A 2 8.83 -37.91 -16.04
CA GLU A 2 7.69 -37.97 -15.10
C GLU A 2 7.40 -36.66 -14.35
N GLN A 3 8.43 -35.95 -13.85
CA GLN A 3 8.24 -34.66 -13.18
C GLN A 3 7.60 -33.59 -14.07
N PHE A 4 7.92 -33.57 -15.37
CA PHE A 4 7.27 -32.68 -16.32
C PHE A 4 5.79 -33.04 -16.50
N GLY A 5 5.44 -34.32 -16.50
CA GLY A 5 4.06 -34.79 -16.52
C GLY A 5 3.26 -34.32 -15.29
N TYR A 6 3.83 -34.48 -14.09
CA TYR A 6 3.20 -34.00 -12.85
C TYR A 6 3.01 -32.49 -12.84
N LEU A 7 3.99 -31.73 -13.35
CA LEU A 7 3.87 -30.28 -13.48
C LEU A 7 2.76 -29.88 -14.46
N SER A 8 2.67 -30.52 -15.64
CA SER A 8 1.60 -30.27 -16.60
C SER A 8 0.22 -30.55 -16.01
N ILE A 9 0.05 -31.68 -15.32
CA ILE A 9 -1.18 -32.03 -14.62
C ILE A 9 -1.47 -30.98 -13.53
N GLY A 10 -0.46 -30.62 -12.73
CA GLY A 10 -0.57 -29.60 -11.69
C GLY A 10 -1.04 -28.26 -12.24
N ILE A 11 -0.52 -27.81 -13.38
CA ILE A 11 -0.95 -26.58 -14.06
C ILE A 11 -2.42 -26.68 -14.47
N ILE A 12 -2.85 -27.78 -15.10
CA ILE A 12 -4.24 -27.97 -15.53
C ILE A 12 -5.19 -27.97 -14.32
N VAL A 13 -4.86 -28.72 -13.28
CA VAL A 13 -5.67 -28.77 -12.04
C VAL A 13 -5.74 -27.40 -11.39
N SER A 14 -4.62 -26.68 -11.34
CA SER A 14 -4.58 -25.31 -10.80
C SER A 14 -5.51 -24.36 -11.54
N TYR A 15 -5.56 -24.44 -12.88
CA TYR A 15 -6.48 -23.66 -13.70
C TYR A 15 -7.94 -24.01 -13.37
N LEU A 16 -8.29 -25.30 -13.32
CA LEU A 16 -9.66 -25.75 -13.05
C LEU A 16 -10.13 -25.35 -11.65
N VAL A 17 -9.26 -25.44 -10.65
CA VAL A 17 -9.52 -24.99 -9.27
C VAL A 17 -9.67 -23.46 -9.21
N GLY A 18 -8.75 -22.73 -9.86
CA GLY A 18 -8.83 -21.27 -9.97
C GLY A 18 -10.10 -20.80 -10.69
N ALA A 19 -10.59 -21.56 -11.66
CA ALA A 19 -11.78 -21.27 -12.43
C ALA A 19 -13.10 -21.39 -11.64
N ILE A 20 -13.10 -21.99 -10.45
CA ILE A 20 -14.31 -22.14 -9.63
C ILE A 20 -14.83 -20.73 -9.25
N PRO A 21 -16.07 -20.36 -9.65
CA PRO A 21 -16.60 -19.02 -9.44
C PRO A 21 -17.36 -18.92 -8.10
N PHE A 22 -16.64 -18.96 -6.98
CA PHE A 22 -17.24 -18.99 -5.63
C PHE A 22 -18.26 -17.86 -5.39
N GLY A 23 -17.98 -16.63 -5.83
CA GLY A 23 -18.92 -15.53 -5.65
C GLY A 23 -20.23 -15.68 -6.41
N LEU A 24 -20.20 -16.29 -7.60
CA LEU A 24 -21.43 -16.64 -8.34
C LEU A 24 -22.18 -17.77 -7.63
N PHE A 25 -21.46 -18.79 -7.16
CA PHE A 25 -22.05 -19.93 -6.46
C PHE A 25 -22.76 -19.49 -5.17
N LEU A 26 -22.09 -18.70 -4.33
CA LEU A 26 -22.67 -18.17 -3.09
C LEU A 26 -23.87 -17.25 -3.36
N ALA A 27 -23.81 -16.41 -4.40
CA ALA A 27 -24.93 -15.55 -4.76
C ALA A 27 -26.15 -16.35 -5.25
N LYS A 28 -25.92 -17.38 -6.08
CA LYS A 28 -26.99 -18.28 -6.54
C LYS A 28 -27.65 -19.04 -5.41
N ILE A 29 -26.90 -19.51 -4.40
CA ILE A 29 -27.48 -20.13 -3.19
C ILE A 29 -28.40 -19.16 -2.44
N LYS A 30 -28.15 -17.86 -2.53
CA LYS A 30 -29.00 -16.81 -1.96
C LYS A 30 -30.10 -16.32 -2.92
N GLY A 31 -30.31 -16.99 -4.05
CA GLY A 31 -31.33 -16.64 -5.03
C GLY A 31 -31.05 -15.33 -5.78
N ILE A 32 -29.79 -14.86 -5.77
CA ILE A 32 -29.40 -13.57 -6.36
C ILE A 32 -28.49 -13.79 -7.56
N ASP A 33 -28.84 -13.15 -8.67
CA ASP A 33 -27.96 -13.08 -9.84
C ASP A 33 -26.97 -11.91 -9.69
N ILE A 34 -25.74 -12.24 -9.27
CA ILE A 34 -24.69 -11.25 -9.02
C ILE A 34 -24.20 -10.54 -10.29
N LEU A 35 -24.44 -11.11 -11.48
CA LEU A 35 -24.00 -10.53 -12.76
C LEU A 35 -24.81 -9.27 -13.13
N ASN A 36 -26.04 -9.19 -12.64
CA ASN A 36 -26.96 -8.07 -12.86
C ASN A 36 -27.03 -7.10 -11.67
N GLN A 37 -26.16 -7.26 -10.67
CA GLN A 37 -26.20 -6.49 -9.42
C GLN A 37 -24.88 -5.80 -9.11
N GLY A 38 -24.96 -4.61 -8.52
CA GLY A 38 -23.80 -3.82 -8.11
C GLY A 38 -22.88 -3.50 -9.29
N SER A 39 -21.65 -4.02 -9.28
CA SER A 39 -20.69 -3.85 -10.38
C SER A 39 -20.75 -4.94 -11.45
N GLY A 40 -21.67 -5.91 -11.33
CA GLY A 40 -21.77 -7.09 -12.21
C GLY A 40 -20.58 -8.05 -12.16
N ASN A 41 -19.66 -7.87 -11.18
CA ASN A 41 -18.48 -8.71 -11.03
C ASN A 41 -18.76 -9.84 -10.02
N ILE A 42 -18.18 -11.02 -10.24
CA ILE A 42 -18.32 -12.17 -9.34
C ILE A 42 -17.41 -12.09 -8.10
N GLY A 43 -16.50 -11.11 -8.04
CA GLY A 43 -15.53 -11.00 -6.94
C GLY A 43 -16.12 -10.56 -5.60
N ALA A 44 -15.34 -10.82 -4.54
CA ALA A 44 -15.67 -10.55 -3.15
C ALA A 44 -16.24 -9.15 -2.86
N THR A 45 -15.70 -8.10 -3.49
CA THR A 45 -16.19 -6.73 -3.28
C THR A 45 -17.63 -6.53 -3.72
N ASN A 46 -18.03 -7.13 -4.85
CA ASN A 46 -19.40 -7.00 -5.33
C ASN A 46 -20.36 -7.87 -4.51
N VAL A 47 -19.95 -9.11 -4.20
CA VAL A 47 -20.70 -9.99 -3.31
C VAL A 47 -20.90 -9.35 -1.94
N GLY A 48 -19.86 -8.72 -1.38
CA GLY A 48 -19.95 -8.00 -0.11
C GLY A 48 -20.92 -6.81 -0.17
N ARG A 49 -21.00 -6.13 -1.32
CA ARG A 49 -21.92 -5.01 -1.53
C ARG A 49 -23.38 -5.49 -1.65
N VAL A 50 -23.62 -6.60 -2.33
CA VAL A 50 -24.97 -7.09 -2.65
C VAL A 50 -25.54 -7.99 -1.54
N LEU A 51 -24.72 -8.89 -0.97
CA LEU A 51 -25.13 -9.87 0.04
C LEU A 51 -24.70 -9.51 1.47
N GLY A 52 -23.77 -8.56 1.62
CA GLY A 52 -23.24 -8.13 2.91
C GLY A 52 -21.81 -8.64 3.19
N ALA A 53 -21.13 -7.96 4.13
CA ALA A 53 -19.69 -8.13 4.39
C ALA A 53 -19.28 -9.58 4.72
N LYS A 54 -20.12 -10.34 5.45
CA LYS A 54 -19.85 -11.75 5.79
C LYS A 54 -19.67 -12.62 4.54
N TYR A 55 -20.53 -12.44 3.53
CA TYR A 55 -20.43 -13.20 2.28
C TYR A 55 -19.28 -12.70 1.40
N GLY A 56 -19.03 -11.38 1.39
CA GLY A 56 -17.85 -10.81 0.74
C GLY A 56 -16.56 -11.41 1.29
N LEU A 57 -16.43 -11.50 2.62
CA LEU A 57 -15.28 -12.11 3.28
C LEU A 57 -15.15 -13.60 2.96
N ALA A 58 -16.26 -14.36 2.99
CA ALA A 58 -16.25 -15.77 2.63
C ALA A 58 -15.74 -15.99 1.19
N VAL A 59 -16.23 -15.21 0.22
CA VAL A 59 -15.74 -15.27 -1.17
C VAL A 59 -14.28 -14.87 -1.25
N PHE A 60 -13.84 -13.83 -0.53
CA PHE A 60 -12.45 -13.41 -0.51
C PHE A 60 -11.53 -14.54 -0.04
N VAL A 61 -11.88 -15.21 1.07
CA VAL A 61 -11.10 -16.32 1.62
C VAL A 61 -11.06 -17.49 0.65
N LEU A 62 -12.20 -17.91 0.08
CA LEU A 62 -12.25 -19.01 -0.89
C LEU A 62 -11.46 -18.71 -2.17
N ASP A 63 -11.60 -17.49 -2.69
CA ASP A 63 -10.86 -17.04 -3.87
C ASP A 63 -9.36 -16.88 -3.59
N ALA A 64 -8.95 -16.57 -2.36
CA ALA A 64 -7.56 -16.57 -1.95
C ALA A 64 -7.01 -18.00 -1.81
N LEU A 65 -7.76 -18.91 -1.19
CA LEU A 65 -7.35 -20.31 -1.03
C LEU A 65 -7.12 -21.01 -2.36
N LYS A 66 -7.96 -20.78 -3.37
CA LYS A 66 -7.74 -21.36 -4.71
C LYS A 66 -6.49 -20.84 -5.41
N GLY A 67 -5.92 -19.71 -4.99
CA GLY A 67 -4.60 -19.24 -5.44
C GLY A 67 -3.45 -19.75 -4.58
N ALA A 68 -3.65 -19.77 -3.26
CA ALA A 68 -2.65 -20.17 -2.28
C ALA A 68 -2.33 -21.67 -2.35
N LEU A 69 -3.36 -22.53 -2.37
CA LEU A 69 -3.17 -23.98 -2.32
C LEU A 69 -2.38 -24.50 -3.53
N PRO A 70 -2.69 -24.11 -4.78
CA PRO A 70 -1.90 -24.58 -5.92
C PRO A 70 -0.47 -24.03 -5.93
N ALA A 71 -0.27 -22.75 -5.58
CA ALA A 71 1.07 -22.17 -5.49
C ALA A 71 1.93 -22.90 -4.44
N LYS A 72 1.36 -23.17 -3.26
CA LYS A 72 2.06 -23.90 -2.20
C LYS A 72 2.32 -25.36 -2.58
N ALA A 73 1.35 -26.02 -3.21
CA ALA A 73 1.51 -27.39 -3.67
C ALA A 73 2.65 -27.51 -4.70
N GLY A 74 2.74 -26.55 -5.63
CA GLY A 74 3.85 -26.48 -6.59
C GLY A 74 5.20 -26.36 -5.90
N MET A 75 5.33 -25.48 -4.90
CA MET A 75 6.58 -25.31 -4.15
C MET A 75 6.99 -26.54 -3.33
N LEU A 76 6.02 -27.32 -2.83
CA LEU A 76 6.29 -28.43 -1.91
C LEU A 76 6.52 -29.77 -2.61
N TYR A 77 5.77 -30.03 -3.68
CA TYR A 77 5.66 -31.38 -4.24
C TYR A 77 6.23 -31.50 -5.66
N LEU A 78 6.56 -30.38 -6.31
CA LEU A 78 7.08 -30.38 -7.66
C LEU A 78 8.46 -29.75 -7.69
N ASP A 79 9.44 -30.54 -8.10
CA ASP A 79 10.78 -30.05 -8.35
C ASP A 79 10.91 -29.61 -9.81
N THR A 80 11.66 -28.55 -10.05
CA THR A 80 11.96 -28.09 -11.40
C THR A 80 13.45 -27.79 -11.54
N PRO A 81 14.04 -27.95 -12.73
CA PRO A 81 15.45 -27.58 -12.96
C PRO A 81 15.79 -26.12 -12.65
N LEU A 82 14.77 -25.26 -12.54
CA LEU A 82 14.89 -23.83 -12.29
C LEU A 82 14.54 -23.45 -10.84
N GLY A 83 14.27 -24.45 -9.98
CA GLY A 83 13.93 -24.27 -8.57
C GLY A 83 12.44 -24.49 -8.25
N PRO A 84 12.11 -24.72 -6.96
CA PRO A 84 10.73 -24.94 -6.51
C PRO A 84 9.83 -23.71 -6.68
N GLU A 85 10.40 -22.50 -6.75
CA GLU A 85 9.67 -21.25 -6.97
C GLU A 85 8.96 -21.26 -8.32
N ILE A 86 9.57 -21.84 -9.36
CA ILE A 86 8.97 -21.89 -10.69
C ILE A 86 7.70 -22.74 -10.70
N ALA A 87 7.71 -23.91 -10.07
CA ALA A 87 6.50 -24.73 -9.97
C ALA A 87 5.38 -23.98 -9.24
N GLY A 88 5.71 -23.31 -8.12
CA GLY A 88 4.77 -22.47 -7.39
C GLY A 88 4.23 -21.30 -8.21
N ILE A 89 5.09 -20.61 -8.97
CA ILE A 89 4.72 -19.51 -9.87
C ILE A 89 3.78 -20.03 -10.96
N LEU A 90 4.11 -21.14 -11.63
CA LEU A 90 3.31 -21.67 -12.74
C LEU A 90 1.92 -22.13 -12.28
N MET A 91 1.85 -22.84 -11.16
CA MET A 91 0.56 -23.28 -10.59
C MET A 91 -0.25 -22.09 -10.05
N GLY A 92 0.38 -21.15 -9.35
CA GLY A 92 -0.27 -19.93 -8.87
C GLY A 92 -0.79 -19.05 -10.02
N ALA A 93 0.03 -18.84 -11.05
CA ALA A 93 -0.35 -18.14 -12.27
C ALA A 93 -1.53 -18.83 -12.95
N SER A 94 -1.48 -20.16 -13.10
CA SER A 94 -2.56 -20.94 -13.69
C SER A 94 -3.88 -20.78 -12.93
N ALA A 95 -3.85 -20.78 -11.59
CA ALA A 95 -5.03 -20.51 -10.78
C ALA A 95 -5.57 -19.08 -10.96
N ILE A 96 -4.69 -18.07 -11.06
CA ILE A 96 -5.08 -16.69 -11.38
C ILE A 96 -5.74 -16.62 -12.75
N PHE A 97 -5.15 -17.24 -13.78
CA PHE A 97 -5.73 -17.33 -15.12
C PHE A 97 -7.09 -18.02 -15.11
N GLY A 98 -7.25 -19.10 -14.34
CA GLY A 98 -8.54 -19.74 -14.08
C GLY A 98 -9.58 -18.76 -13.56
N HIS A 99 -9.25 -17.96 -12.54
CA HIS A 99 -10.19 -16.97 -11.99
C HIS A 99 -10.57 -15.88 -13.00
N LEU A 100 -9.62 -15.44 -13.83
CA LEU A 100 -9.83 -14.36 -14.81
C LEU A 100 -10.60 -14.82 -16.03
N PHE A 101 -10.35 -16.05 -16.47
CA PHE A 101 -10.94 -16.68 -17.64
C PHE A 101 -11.48 -18.07 -17.29
N PRO A 102 -12.49 -18.17 -16.42
CA PRO A 102 -13.02 -19.44 -15.96
C PRO A 102 -13.77 -20.13 -17.09
N ILE A 103 -13.40 -21.36 -17.39
CA ILE A 103 -14.06 -22.19 -18.40
C ILE A 103 -15.56 -22.33 -18.13
N TYR A 104 -15.94 -22.40 -16.85
CA TYR A 104 -17.34 -22.54 -16.41
C TYR A 104 -18.21 -21.31 -16.71
N LEU A 105 -17.62 -20.14 -16.96
CA LEU A 105 -18.35 -18.90 -17.28
C LEU A 105 -18.00 -18.37 -18.68
N LYS A 106 -17.72 -19.26 -19.63
CA LYS A 106 -17.36 -18.89 -21.01
C LYS A 106 -16.21 -17.87 -21.04
N PHE A 107 -15.21 -18.09 -20.18
CA PHE A 107 -14.01 -17.25 -20.03
C PHE A 107 -14.28 -15.80 -19.58
N LYS A 108 -15.44 -15.51 -18.98
CA LYS A 108 -15.78 -14.21 -18.40
C LYS A 108 -15.70 -14.28 -16.87
N GLY A 109 -14.52 -14.00 -16.33
CA GLY A 109 -14.23 -14.11 -14.90
C GLY A 109 -14.17 -12.81 -14.14
N GLY A 110 -13.62 -12.90 -12.93
CA GLY A 110 -13.39 -11.75 -12.05
C GLY A 110 -12.09 -11.01 -12.38
N LYS A 111 -11.63 -10.18 -11.44
CA LYS A 111 -10.39 -9.39 -11.57
C LYS A 111 -9.16 -10.05 -10.97
N GLY A 112 -9.32 -11.16 -10.26
CA GLY A 112 -8.20 -11.94 -9.74
C GLY A 112 -7.52 -11.39 -8.49
N ILE A 113 -7.95 -10.27 -7.90
CA ILE A 113 -7.27 -9.68 -6.72
C ILE A 113 -7.08 -10.67 -5.57
N ALA A 114 -8.15 -11.34 -5.13
CA ALA A 114 -8.08 -12.28 -4.01
C ALA A 114 -7.23 -13.52 -4.36
N THR A 115 -7.39 -14.06 -5.57
CA THR A 115 -6.62 -15.22 -6.04
C THR A 115 -5.14 -14.91 -6.19
N SER A 116 -4.80 -13.74 -6.73
CA SER A 116 -3.43 -13.23 -6.76
C SER A 116 -2.89 -13.07 -5.35
N ALA A 117 -3.61 -12.41 -4.44
CA ALA A 117 -3.18 -12.26 -3.05
C ALA A 117 -2.90 -13.62 -2.37
N GLY A 118 -3.75 -14.63 -2.59
CA GLY A 118 -3.51 -15.99 -2.10
C GLY A 118 -2.23 -16.62 -2.63
N ALA A 119 -1.98 -16.55 -3.95
CA ALA A 119 -0.75 -17.06 -4.54
C ALA A 119 0.49 -16.30 -4.01
N MET A 120 0.41 -14.97 -3.93
CA MET A 120 1.49 -14.13 -3.42
C MET A 120 1.76 -14.37 -1.92
N ALA A 121 0.78 -14.83 -1.15
CA ALA A 121 0.98 -15.15 0.27
C ALA A 121 1.94 -16.32 0.46
N MET A 122 1.98 -17.23 -0.52
CA MET A 122 2.86 -18.39 -0.49
C MET A 122 4.22 -18.08 -1.13
N LEU A 123 4.23 -17.26 -2.18
CA LEU A 123 5.42 -16.97 -2.98
C LEU A 123 6.25 -15.81 -2.44
N VAL A 124 5.60 -14.72 -2.00
CA VAL A 124 6.22 -13.46 -1.59
C VAL A 124 5.51 -12.85 -0.36
N PRO A 125 5.52 -13.53 0.81
CA PRO A 125 4.70 -13.14 1.96
C PRO A 125 5.02 -11.73 2.48
N ILE A 126 6.30 -11.32 2.49
CA ILE A 126 6.72 -9.98 2.95
C ILE A 126 6.21 -8.88 1.99
N PRO A 127 6.48 -8.94 0.66
CA PRO A 127 5.86 -8.01 -0.29
C PRO A 127 4.34 -7.96 -0.24
N LEU A 128 3.67 -9.11 -0.06
CA LEU A 128 2.21 -9.13 0.10
C LEU A 128 1.77 -8.39 1.37
N ALA A 129 2.44 -8.58 2.50
CA ALA A 129 2.08 -7.89 3.74
C ALA A 129 2.13 -6.36 3.55
N LEU A 130 3.20 -5.86 2.91
CA LEU A 130 3.31 -4.44 2.56
C LEU A 130 2.20 -3.99 1.60
N ALA A 131 1.88 -4.81 0.59
CA ALA A 131 0.79 -4.54 -0.34
C ALA A 131 -0.57 -4.45 0.36
N LEU A 132 -0.86 -5.34 1.32
CA LEU A 132 -2.10 -5.31 2.11
C LEU A 132 -2.17 -4.06 3.01
N LEU A 133 -1.04 -3.64 3.59
CA LEU A 133 -0.96 -2.39 4.34
C LEU A 133 -1.24 -1.19 3.43
N THR A 134 -0.63 -1.14 2.25
CA THR A 134 -0.90 -0.10 1.25
C THR A 134 -2.37 -0.12 0.80
N TRP A 135 -2.93 -1.30 0.55
CA TRP A 135 -4.34 -1.46 0.17
C TRP A 135 -5.26 -0.87 1.25
N ALA A 136 -5.00 -1.22 2.51
CA ALA A 136 -5.78 -0.73 3.65
C ALA A 136 -5.65 0.79 3.78
N ALA A 137 -4.44 1.33 3.73
CA ALA A 137 -4.19 2.77 3.81
C ALA A 137 -4.93 3.54 2.70
N PHE A 138 -4.81 3.12 1.44
CA PHE A 138 -5.46 3.81 0.33
C PHE A 138 -6.98 3.63 0.32
N THR A 139 -7.47 2.44 0.60
CA THR A 139 -8.92 2.19 0.64
C THR A 139 -9.58 2.97 1.77
N SER A 140 -8.95 3.06 2.94
CA SER A 140 -9.49 3.80 4.07
C SER A 140 -9.39 5.32 3.89
N SER A 141 -8.32 5.83 3.28
CA SER A 141 -8.15 7.28 3.06
C SER A 141 -9.08 7.84 1.98
N TRP A 142 -9.33 7.11 0.88
CA TRP A 142 -10.14 7.62 -0.24
C TRP A 142 -11.49 6.94 -0.40
N GLY A 143 -11.74 5.82 0.29
CA GLY A 143 -12.97 5.05 0.17
C GLY A 143 -13.09 4.26 -1.14
N PHE A 144 -12.05 4.17 -1.98
CA PHE A 144 -12.10 3.44 -3.25
C PHE A 144 -11.27 2.14 -3.20
N VAL A 145 -11.95 0.99 -3.26
CA VAL A 145 -11.29 -0.35 -3.28
C VAL A 145 -10.40 -0.52 -4.51
N SER A 146 -10.80 0.05 -5.65
CA SER A 146 -10.04 -0.02 -6.90
C SER A 146 -8.72 0.75 -6.80
N LEU A 147 -8.75 1.95 -6.22
CA LEU A 147 -7.53 2.73 -5.97
C LEU A 147 -6.59 1.99 -5.02
N GLY A 148 -7.10 1.45 -3.92
CA GLY A 148 -6.31 0.64 -3.00
C GLY A 148 -5.70 -0.58 -3.67
N SER A 149 -6.44 -1.25 -4.57
CA SER A 149 -5.93 -2.41 -5.32
C SER A 149 -4.80 -2.02 -6.27
N LEU A 150 -4.91 -0.91 -7.00
CA LEU A 150 -3.87 -0.41 -7.90
C LEU A 150 -2.61 0.03 -7.15
N ALA A 151 -2.76 0.73 -6.02
CA ALA A 151 -1.64 1.13 -5.17
C ALA A 151 -0.94 -0.08 -4.54
N SER A 152 -1.71 -1.09 -4.10
CA SER A 152 -1.15 -2.30 -3.50
C SER A 152 -0.29 -3.11 -4.47
N THR A 153 -0.64 -3.19 -5.75
CA THR A 153 0.18 -3.93 -6.73
C THR A 153 1.49 -3.22 -7.04
N ILE A 154 1.50 -1.87 -7.04
CA ILE A 154 2.75 -1.10 -7.12
C ILE A 154 3.64 -1.41 -5.91
N ALA A 155 3.09 -1.35 -4.70
CA ALA A 155 3.85 -1.63 -3.46
C ALA A 155 4.38 -3.07 -3.42
N LEU A 156 3.60 -4.04 -3.90
CA LEU A 156 4.00 -5.43 -4.03
C LEU A 156 5.20 -5.57 -4.98
N CYS A 157 5.08 -5.00 -6.18
CA CYS A 157 6.12 -5.10 -7.20
C CYS A 157 7.41 -4.37 -6.79
N SER A 158 7.31 -3.17 -6.20
CA SER A 158 8.49 -2.39 -5.80
C SER A 158 9.23 -3.01 -4.62
N SER A 159 8.51 -3.53 -3.62
CA SER A 159 9.12 -4.24 -2.50
C SER A 159 9.75 -5.57 -2.93
N GLN A 160 9.11 -6.33 -3.83
CA GLN A 160 9.72 -7.52 -4.41
C GLN A 160 10.94 -7.17 -5.26
N ALA A 161 10.93 -6.07 -6.02
CA ALA A 161 12.08 -5.61 -6.78
C ALA A 161 13.27 -5.32 -5.86
N PHE A 162 13.05 -4.63 -4.76
CA PHE A 162 14.08 -4.37 -3.76
C PHE A 162 14.69 -5.66 -3.20
N ILE A 163 13.86 -6.63 -2.79
CA ILE A 163 14.32 -7.92 -2.26
C ILE A 163 15.09 -8.72 -3.31
N ALA A 164 14.55 -8.82 -4.54
CA ALA A 164 15.16 -9.56 -5.62
C ALA A 164 16.55 -8.99 -5.98
N LEU A 165 16.63 -7.67 -6.18
CA LEU A 165 17.89 -6.98 -6.51
C LEU A 165 18.92 -7.09 -5.38
N LYS A 166 18.50 -7.00 -4.11
CA LYS A 166 19.40 -7.16 -2.96
C LYS A 166 19.90 -8.60 -2.80
N SER A 167 19.06 -9.58 -3.08
CA SER A 167 19.44 -11.00 -2.95
C SER A 167 20.36 -11.47 -4.08
N GLY A 168 20.21 -10.92 -5.29
CA GLY A 168 20.94 -11.37 -6.48
C GLY A 168 20.61 -12.79 -6.94
N THR A 169 19.58 -13.42 -6.38
CA THR A 169 19.22 -14.83 -6.69
C THR A 169 18.36 -14.95 -7.94
N GLN A 170 18.54 -16.03 -8.71
CA GLN A 170 17.68 -16.32 -9.88
C GLN A 170 16.21 -16.50 -9.46
N GLY A 171 15.95 -17.22 -8.38
CA GLY A 171 14.59 -17.39 -7.82
C GLY A 171 13.93 -16.05 -7.48
N GLY A 172 14.68 -15.11 -6.88
CA GLY A 172 14.22 -13.75 -6.63
C GLY A 172 13.82 -13.00 -7.90
N MET A 173 14.57 -13.17 -8.99
CA MET A 173 14.26 -12.57 -10.29
C MET A 173 13.04 -13.19 -10.95
N TYR A 174 12.82 -14.51 -10.82
CA TYR A 174 11.60 -15.16 -11.30
C TYR A 174 10.35 -14.65 -10.57
N LEU A 175 10.43 -14.50 -9.25
CA LEU A 175 9.37 -13.90 -8.44
C LEU A 175 9.12 -12.43 -8.81
N LEU A 176 10.18 -11.65 -9.07
CA LEU A 176 10.04 -10.28 -9.57
C LEU A 176 9.31 -10.23 -10.92
N ALA A 177 9.71 -11.05 -11.88
CA ALA A 177 9.04 -11.13 -13.18
C ALA A 177 7.55 -11.50 -13.02
N PHE A 178 7.25 -12.48 -12.16
CA PHE A 178 5.87 -12.88 -11.88
C PHE A 178 5.04 -11.76 -11.24
N THR A 179 5.58 -11.09 -10.22
CA THR A 179 4.88 -9.96 -9.55
C THR A 179 4.66 -8.77 -10.48
N PHE A 180 5.61 -8.49 -11.37
CA PHE A 180 5.47 -7.47 -12.41
C PHE A 180 4.34 -7.81 -13.40
N LEU A 181 4.31 -9.04 -13.92
CA LEU A 181 3.26 -9.50 -14.83
C LEU A 181 1.88 -9.51 -14.16
N ALA A 182 1.80 -9.97 -12.91
CA ALA A 182 0.57 -9.93 -12.12
C ALA A 182 0.08 -8.48 -11.91
N THR A 183 0.99 -7.55 -11.65
CA THR A 183 0.69 -6.12 -11.53
C THR A 183 0.10 -5.58 -12.83
N LEU A 184 0.77 -5.81 -13.97
CA LEU A 184 0.28 -5.37 -15.28
C LEU A 184 -1.13 -5.93 -15.57
N LEU A 185 -1.36 -7.21 -15.30
CA LEU A 185 -2.64 -7.87 -15.51
C LEU A 185 -3.75 -7.26 -14.65
N VAL A 186 -3.47 -6.93 -13.38
CA VAL A 186 -4.41 -6.25 -12.50
C VAL A 186 -4.76 -4.87 -13.03
N TRP A 187 -3.77 -4.10 -13.50
CA TRP A 187 -3.98 -2.78 -14.08
C TRP A 187 -4.87 -2.84 -15.32
N ILE A 188 -4.61 -3.77 -16.23
CA ILE A 188 -5.45 -4.02 -17.42
C ILE A 188 -6.89 -4.34 -17.01
N LYS A 189 -7.08 -5.26 -16.04
CA LYS A 189 -8.42 -5.62 -15.55
C LYS A 189 -9.12 -4.48 -14.78
N HIS A 190 -8.40 -3.43 -14.41
CA HIS A 190 -8.93 -2.25 -13.73
C HIS A 190 -9.17 -1.05 -14.64
N ILE A 191 -8.91 -1.13 -15.95
CA ILE A 191 -9.21 -0.05 -16.90
C ILE A 191 -10.63 0.52 -16.73
N PRO A 192 -11.71 -0.30 -16.59
CA PRO A 192 -13.05 0.26 -16.36
C PRO A 192 -13.20 1.03 -15.05
N ASN A 193 -12.43 0.67 -14.01
CA ASN A 193 -12.41 1.37 -12.73
C ASN A 193 -11.60 2.65 -12.80
N ILE A 194 -10.48 2.65 -13.54
CA ILE A 194 -9.67 3.84 -13.78
C ILE A 194 -10.52 4.88 -14.52
N TYR A 195 -11.26 4.46 -15.55
CA TYR A 195 -12.18 5.36 -16.25
C TYR A 195 -13.26 5.94 -15.31
N ARG A 196 -13.88 5.11 -14.47
CA ARG A 196 -14.86 5.60 -13.48
C ARG A 196 -14.24 6.50 -12.40
N LEU A 197 -13.00 6.25 -11.97
CA LEU A 197 -12.28 7.12 -11.04
C LEU A 197 -12.07 8.50 -11.67
N TRP A 198 -11.62 8.53 -12.93
CA TRP A 198 -11.40 9.78 -13.66
C TRP A 198 -12.71 10.54 -13.91
N ALA A 199 -13.79 9.82 -14.21
CA ALA A 199 -15.13 10.40 -14.39
C ALA A 199 -15.84 10.74 -13.07
N GLY A 200 -15.24 10.49 -11.90
CA GLY A 200 -15.88 10.71 -10.60
C GLY A 200 -17.06 9.78 -10.29
N ALA A 201 -17.23 8.69 -11.06
CA ALA A 201 -18.35 7.74 -10.98
C ALA A 201 -17.97 6.41 -10.32
N GLU A 202 -16.78 6.30 -9.72
CA GLU A 202 -16.35 5.05 -9.06
C GLU A 202 -17.08 4.86 -7.72
N ASN A 203 -17.46 3.60 -7.45
CA ASN A 203 -18.15 3.24 -6.22
C ASN A 203 -17.26 3.42 -4.98
N ARG A 204 -17.72 4.22 -4.03
CA ARG A 204 -17.11 4.31 -2.70
C ARG A 204 -17.56 3.18 -1.78
N VAL A 205 -16.68 2.75 -0.89
CA VAL A 205 -17.02 1.92 0.26
C VAL A 205 -17.94 2.73 1.16
N LYS A 206 -19.04 2.14 1.61
CA LYS A 206 -19.92 2.82 2.57
C LYS A 206 -19.13 3.08 3.86
N ASP A 207 -19.24 4.30 4.38
CA ASP A 207 -18.65 4.65 5.67
C ASP A 207 -19.12 3.65 6.73
N SER A 208 -18.17 2.95 7.35
CA SER A 208 -18.46 2.21 8.57
C SER A 208 -18.41 3.18 9.75
N THR A 209 -19.26 2.95 10.76
CA THR A 209 -19.23 3.68 12.03
C THR A 209 -17.83 3.60 12.67
N LEU A 210 -17.18 2.45 12.58
CA LEU A 210 -15.79 2.25 13.02
C LEU A 210 -14.81 3.22 12.37
N TRP A 211 -14.88 3.41 11.05
CA TRP A 211 -13.94 4.29 10.34
C TRP A 211 -14.13 5.76 10.73
N ARG A 212 -15.38 6.20 10.92
CA ARG A 212 -15.66 7.53 11.44
C ARG A 212 -15.05 7.74 12.82
N SER A 213 -15.18 6.75 13.72
CA SER A 213 -14.57 6.80 15.05
C SER A 213 -13.04 6.88 14.99
N VAL A 214 -12.39 6.04 14.17
CA VAL A 214 -10.93 6.06 14.02
C VAL A 214 -10.44 7.38 13.44
N ALA A 215 -11.10 7.88 12.39
CA ALA A 215 -10.75 9.17 11.78
C ALA A 215 -10.91 10.33 12.78
N SER A 216 -11.97 10.34 13.59
CA SER A 216 -12.17 11.34 14.64
C SER A 216 -11.07 11.26 15.72
N ILE A 217 -10.66 10.07 16.15
CA ILE A 217 -9.58 9.90 17.13
C ILE A 217 -8.25 10.42 16.56
N LEU A 218 -7.91 10.04 15.32
CA LEU A 218 -6.67 10.50 14.68
C LEU A 218 -6.65 12.02 14.51
N LEU A 219 -7.79 12.61 14.12
CA LEU A 219 -7.93 14.06 14.02
C LEU A 219 -7.76 14.74 15.38
N GLN A 220 -8.35 14.20 16.44
CA GLN A 220 -8.21 14.69 17.81
C GLN A 220 -6.75 14.60 18.30
N LEU A 221 -6.06 13.48 18.04
CA LEU A 221 -4.65 13.32 18.39
C LEU A 221 -3.77 14.31 17.62
N SER A 222 -4.01 14.48 16.32
CA SER A 222 -3.28 15.44 15.48
C SER A 222 -3.47 16.88 15.98
N LEU A 223 -4.71 17.28 16.26
CA LEU A 223 -5.03 18.59 16.84
C LEU A 223 -4.39 18.78 18.22
N GLY A 224 -4.40 17.73 19.06
CA GLY A 224 -3.77 17.75 20.37
C GLY A 224 -2.24 17.91 20.30
N ILE A 225 -1.58 17.20 19.39
CA ILE A 225 -0.14 17.34 19.14
C ILE A 225 0.17 18.75 18.61
N TRP A 226 -0.61 19.24 17.64
CA TRP A 226 -0.41 20.58 17.07
C TRP A 226 -0.58 21.67 18.12
N LEU A 227 -1.69 21.65 18.88
CA LEU A 227 -1.93 22.60 19.98
C LEU A 227 -0.87 22.48 21.08
N GLY A 228 -0.53 21.26 21.50
CA GLY A 228 0.50 21.02 22.51
C GLY A 228 1.86 21.55 22.09
N THR A 229 2.22 21.36 20.81
CA THR A 229 3.44 21.91 20.23
C THR A 229 3.42 23.44 20.25
N VAL A 230 2.33 24.06 19.79
CA VAL A 230 2.18 25.53 19.80
C VAL A 230 2.27 26.10 21.21
N VAL A 231 1.56 25.52 22.18
CA VAL A 231 1.57 25.96 23.58
C VAL A 231 2.94 25.75 24.22
N PHE A 232 3.59 24.62 23.97
CA PHE A 232 4.94 24.35 24.48
C PHE A 232 5.96 25.36 23.93
N PHE A 233 5.97 25.57 22.61
CA PHE A 233 6.93 26.49 21.99
C PHE A 233 6.65 27.96 22.35
N THR A 234 5.38 28.38 22.43
CA THR A 234 5.04 29.78 22.76
C THR A 234 5.10 30.07 24.25
N GLY A 235 4.68 29.14 25.11
CA GLY A 235 4.56 29.35 26.55
C GLY A 235 5.78 28.92 27.38
N VAL A 236 6.53 27.91 26.94
CA VAL A 236 7.68 27.39 27.68
C VAL A 236 9.00 27.85 27.04
N ILE A 237 9.16 27.55 25.74
CA ILE A 237 10.41 27.87 25.04
C ILE A 237 10.52 29.37 24.77
N GLY A 238 9.45 29.99 24.28
CA GLY A 238 9.40 31.41 23.89
C GLY A 238 9.97 32.36 24.94
N PRO A 239 9.46 32.36 26.19
CA PRO A 239 9.98 33.24 27.24
C PRO A 239 11.47 33.00 27.51
N GLY A 240 11.92 31.75 27.54
CA GLY A 240 13.34 31.42 27.74
C GLY A 240 14.24 31.99 26.65
N VAL A 241 13.80 31.90 25.39
CA VAL A 241 14.49 32.50 24.24
C VAL A 241 14.55 34.03 24.40
N PHE A 242 13.43 34.68 24.70
CA PHE A 242 13.37 36.14 24.87
C PHE A 242 14.22 36.63 26.04
N THR A 243 14.14 35.98 27.21
CA THR A 243 14.97 36.34 28.38
C THR A 243 16.46 36.14 28.09
N TRP A 244 16.84 35.10 27.34
CA TRP A 244 18.22 34.91 26.91
C TRP A 244 18.69 36.04 25.99
N PHE A 245 17.85 36.46 25.04
CA PHE A 245 18.11 37.63 24.19
C PHE A 245 18.30 38.91 24.99
N GLU A 246 17.41 39.18 25.94
CA GLU A 246 17.51 40.34 26.82
C GLU A 246 18.85 40.35 27.57
N LYS A 247 19.26 39.21 28.14
CA LYS A 247 20.57 39.09 28.82
C LYS A 247 21.75 39.33 27.88
N LEU A 248 21.68 38.81 26.65
CA LEU A 248 22.73 38.97 25.65
C LEU A 248 22.93 40.45 25.28
N CYS A 249 21.84 41.20 25.16
CA CYS A 249 21.85 42.62 24.80
C CYS A 249 22.44 43.55 25.88
N VAL A 250 22.48 43.12 27.14
CA VAL A 250 22.92 43.93 28.29
C VAL A 250 24.30 43.48 28.82
N THR A 251 24.93 42.50 28.19
CA THR A 251 26.25 41.99 28.60
C THR A 251 27.37 42.97 28.22
N GLU A 252 28.26 43.32 29.16
CA GLU A 252 29.36 44.28 28.96
C GLU A 252 30.42 43.83 27.93
N ASN A 253 30.56 42.51 27.73
CA ASN A 253 31.40 41.90 26.69
C ASN A 253 30.54 40.96 25.83
N PRO A 254 29.77 41.48 24.85
CA PRO A 254 29.00 40.63 23.97
C PRO A 254 29.95 39.74 23.13
N PRO A 255 29.50 38.54 22.71
CA PRO A 255 30.28 37.71 21.81
C PRO A 255 30.69 38.49 20.57
N TYR A 256 31.92 38.28 20.06
CA TYR A 256 32.48 39.04 18.94
C TYR A 256 31.62 39.02 17.65
N TRP A 257 30.71 38.06 17.53
CA TRP A 257 29.80 37.89 16.41
C TRP A 257 28.44 38.59 16.59
N LEU A 258 28.15 39.14 17.78
CA LEU A 258 26.94 39.88 18.11
C LEU A 258 27.20 41.40 17.96
N PRO A 259 26.48 42.12 17.09
CA PRO A 259 26.72 43.54 16.84
C PRO A 259 26.28 44.42 18.04
N THR A 260 27.04 45.48 18.34
CA THR A 260 26.65 46.47 19.36
C THR A 260 25.55 47.42 18.86
N PRO A 261 24.77 48.07 19.74
CA PRO A 261 23.76 49.04 19.34
C PRO A 261 24.30 50.22 18.51
N GLU A 262 25.54 50.67 18.72
CA GLU A 262 26.17 51.69 17.87
C GLU A 262 26.41 51.18 16.44
N ALA A 263 26.80 49.91 16.28
CA ALA A 263 27.01 49.28 14.98
C ALA A 263 25.70 49.08 14.18
N PHE A 264 24.55 49.05 14.87
CA PHE A 264 23.22 48.97 14.26
C PHE A 264 22.66 50.34 13.87
N LYS A 265 22.98 51.39 14.65
CA LYS A 265 22.52 52.78 14.43
C LYS A 265 23.36 53.54 13.40
N ALA A 266 24.64 53.22 13.27
CA ALA A 266 25.42 53.64 12.11
C ALA A 266 24.81 52.95 10.89
N ASN A 267 24.05 53.69 10.06
CA ASN A 267 23.45 53.21 8.80
C ASN A 267 24.29 52.06 8.23
N THR A 268 23.73 50.85 8.25
CA THR A 268 24.38 49.60 7.86
C THR A 268 25.47 49.85 6.83
N PRO A 269 26.74 49.49 7.09
CA PRO A 269 27.71 49.51 6.01
C PRO A 269 27.11 48.63 4.91
N VAL A 270 26.95 49.21 3.73
CA VAL A 270 26.73 48.51 2.48
C VAL A 270 27.89 47.51 2.36
N GLY A 271 27.73 46.32 2.93
CA GLY A 271 28.88 45.44 3.15
C GLY A 271 28.87 44.55 4.38
N PHE A 272 27.73 44.21 4.99
CA PHE A 272 27.67 42.92 5.69
C PHE A 272 27.58 41.82 4.63
N PRO A 273 28.58 40.92 4.51
CA PRO A 273 28.47 39.80 3.59
C PRO A 273 27.18 39.03 3.90
N ASN A 274 26.34 38.83 2.88
CA ASN A 274 25.12 38.02 2.95
C ASN A 274 25.24 36.67 3.73
N PRO A 275 26.41 35.97 3.81
CA PRO A 275 26.53 34.80 4.68
C PRO A 275 26.50 35.10 6.19
N LEU A 276 26.96 36.26 6.66
CA LEU A 276 27.08 36.58 8.08
C LEU A 276 25.72 36.76 8.76
N LEU A 277 24.72 37.34 8.11
CA LEU A 277 23.36 37.48 8.68
C LEU A 277 22.69 36.13 8.90
N LYS A 278 22.80 35.22 7.92
CA LYS A 278 22.24 33.86 8.03
C LYS A 278 23.01 33.01 9.03
N GLU A 279 24.34 33.14 9.04
CA GLU A 279 25.21 32.44 9.98
C GLU A 279 25.02 32.95 11.41
N GLN A 280 24.89 34.27 11.61
CA GLN A 280 24.56 34.89 12.89
C GLN A 280 23.21 34.40 13.38
N ALA A 281 22.15 34.47 12.57
CA ALA A 281 20.83 33.95 12.95
C ALA A 281 20.88 32.45 13.32
N SER A 282 21.68 31.66 12.60
CA SER A 282 21.86 30.23 12.87
C SER A 282 22.63 29.97 14.17
N ARG A 283 23.69 30.75 14.46
CA ARG A 283 24.46 30.68 15.72
C ARG A 283 23.61 31.13 16.91
N LEU A 284 22.85 32.21 16.73
CA LEU A 284 21.90 32.75 17.70
C LEU A 284 20.83 31.71 18.07
N ALA A 285 20.25 31.04 17.08
CA ALA A 285 19.31 29.95 17.29
C ALA A 285 19.95 28.71 17.93
N GLY A 286 21.21 28.39 17.56
CA GLY A 286 21.95 27.27 18.12
C GLY A 286 22.24 27.39 19.61
N VAL A 287 22.71 28.56 20.06
CA VAL A 287 23.01 28.81 21.49
C VAL A 287 21.74 28.81 22.36
N VAL A 288 20.60 29.21 21.79
CA VAL A 288 19.31 29.17 22.48
C VAL A 288 18.80 27.73 22.70
N VAL A 289 19.04 26.82 21.75
CA VAL A 289 18.56 25.43 21.81
C VAL A 289 19.49 24.53 22.61
N SER A 290 20.77 24.88 22.71
CA SER A 290 21.75 24.22 23.58
C SER A 290 22.78 25.27 24.03
N PRO A 291 22.71 25.76 25.28
CA PRO A 291 23.73 26.63 25.86
C PRO A 291 25.11 25.97 25.85
#